data_AF-A0A8I2J4I3-F1
#
_entry.id   AF-A0A8I2J4I3-F1
#
_cell.length_a   1.000
_cell.length_b   1.000
_cell.length_c   1.000
_cell.angle_alpha   90.00
_cell.angle_beta   90.00
_cell.angle_gamma   90.00
#
_symmetry.space_group_name_H-M   'P 1'
#
loop_
_entity.id
_entity.type
_entity.pdbx_description
1 polymer ?
#
loop_
_entity_poly.entity_id
_entity_poly.type
_entity_poly.pdbx_seq_one_letter_code
_entity_poly.pdbx_strand_id
1 'polypeptide(L)'
;MSTRAGTRSAPPMPVWERRPLSTRSRRLLLEGDVEGRYAGRDDADAGYRITMALALACSQPGREWAPADFHQALIYAPTRGGWWARKLRERKGTLYAENKLTAMLDKAREFATRNGTITGRNDALVQITEVRHAVEHLAWPARGGGAVDQKNLAARLTLCERAGGLDHTTALRPHAERMGCAKSTVEASDKRLVETGWLELLEAGTGKNHGSRWRLKIPEPVRELLARAAPGQSLPPTTPELATVPDPHTYTDTAALASVMAHDAFHHYGHGTSGARILACLDVTEGLSPTQLQQATALHRTTVSRRLDKLAADGLVRESEGLYYLVHELAGPARLQPDEHLLDQAAEQQGTTGLGERRRQRHARDRANYQRWITERATRSRPVRPRPVLVPEGVVDPDTGELLDEGWRGWDTSDPFRPTWLAPGAHLVPNRPYDPAETACA
;
A
#
# COMPACT_ATOMS: atom_id res chain seq x y z
N MET A 1 -72.07 0.08 24.99
CA MET A 1 -71.04 0.19 23.95
C MET A 1 -69.68 0.21 24.63
N SER A 2 -68.95 -0.92 24.58
CA SER A 2 -67.65 -1.06 25.25
C SER A 2 -66.54 -0.94 24.21
N THR A 3 -65.87 0.21 24.19
CA THR A 3 -64.73 0.51 23.33
C THR A 3 -63.53 -0.33 23.76
N ARG A 4 -63.17 -1.35 22.97
CA ARG A 4 -61.92 -2.11 23.12
C ARG A 4 -60.74 -1.17 22.90
N ALA A 5 -59.97 -0.92 23.95
CA ALA A 5 -58.66 -0.32 23.86
C ALA A 5 -57.74 -1.25 23.06
N GLY A 6 -57.45 -0.89 21.81
CA GLY A 6 -56.46 -1.59 21.00
C GLY A 6 -55.08 -1.42 21.63
N THR A 7 -54.49 -2.54 22.05
CA THR A 7 -53.08 -2.61 22.46
C THR A 7 -52.20 -2.16 21.30
N ARG A 8 -51.66 -0.94 21.38
CA ARG A 8 -50.61 -0.48 20.47
C ARG A 8 -49.38 -1.36 20.71
N SER A 9 -49.16 -2.31 19.80
CA SER A 9 -47.91 -3.07 19.76
C SER A 9 -46.75 -2.09 19.60
N ALA A 10 -45.75 -2.19 20.47
CA ALA A 10 -44.55 -1.36 20.38
C ALA A 10 -43.89 -1.58 19.00
N PRO A 11 -43.33 -0.53 18.38
CA PRO A 11 -42.66 -0.68 17.10
C PRO A 11 -41.54 -1.73 17.21
N PRO A 12 -41.37 -2.58 16.19
CA PRO A 12 -40.35 -3.62 16.22
C PRO A 12 -38.96 -2.98 16.38
N MET A 13 -38.23 -3.44 17.39
CA MET A 13 -36.89 -2.97 17.70
C MET A 13 -35.97 -3.15 16.47
N PRO A 14 -35.21 -2.12 16.08
CA PRO A 14 -34.28 -2.22 14.95
C PRO A 14 -33.26 -3.34 15.12
N VAL A 15 -32.85 -3.95 14.01
CA VAL A 15 -31.91 -5.10 14.00
C VAL A 15 -30.61 -4.79 14.75
N TRP A 16 -30.05 -3.60 14.56
CA TRP A 16 -28.79 -3.19 15.20
C TRP A 16 -28.88 -2.93 16.71
N GLU A 17 -30.09 -2.92 17.28
CA GLU A 17 -30.30 -2.91 18.73
C GLU A 17 -30.41 -4.33 19.28
N ARG A 18 -31.01 -5.25 18.52
CA ARG A 18 -31.07 -6.68 18.85
C ARG A 18 -29.72 -7.40 18.67
N ARG A 19 -28.94 -6.97 17.68
CA ARG A 19 -27.63 -7.50 17.32
C ARG A 19 -26.62 -6.35 17.29
N PRO A 20 -26.03 -5.98 18.44
CA PRO A 20 -25.26 -4.75 18.56
C PRO A 20 -24.04 -4.73 17.64
N LEU A 21 -23.96 -3.67 16.84
CA LEU A 21 -22.76 -3.31 16.10
C LEU A 21 -21.80 -2.52 17.00
N SER A 22 -20.52 -2.48 16.64
CA SER A 22 -19.60 -1.51 17.24
C SER A 22 -20.15 -0.08 17.04
N THR A 23 -19.86 0.85 17.95
CA THR A 23 -20.31 2.26 17.85
C THR A 23 -20.01 2.86 16.47
N ARG A 24 -18.83 2.55 15.94
CA ARG A 24 -18.39 3.00 14.60
C ARG A 24 -19.17 2.36 13.46
N SER A 25 -19.39 1.04 13.50
CA SER A 25 -20.16 0.34 12.46
C SER A 25 -21.64 0.74 12.51
N ARG A 26 -22.19 0.99 13.71
CA ARG A 26 -23.52 1.58 13.89
C ARG A 26 -23.58 2.97 13.27
N ARG A 27 -22.58 3.83 13.53
CA ARG A 27 -22.48 5.16 12.91
C ARG A 27 -22.40 5.07 11.38
N LEU A 28 -21.55 4.19 10.86
CA LEU A 28 -21.43 3.95 9.41
C LEU A 28 -22.76 3.49 8.79
N LEU A 29 -23.51 2.62 9.48
CA LEU A 29 -24.84 2.20 9.04
C LEU A 29 -25.83 3.37 9.05
N LEU A 30 -25.92 4.12 10.15
CA LEU A 30 -26.95 5.13 10.34
C LEU A 30 -26.66 6.43 9.58
N GLU A 31 -25.43 6.92 9.65
CA GLU A 31 -25.00 8.23 9.13
C GLU A 31 -24.28 8.12 7.78
N GLY A 32 -23.78 6.94 7.41
CA GLY A 32 -22.96 6.75 6.22
C GLY A 32 -21.49 7.09 6.48
N ASP A 33 -20.73 7.35 5.42
CA ASP A 33 -19.29 7.61 5.51
C ASP A 33 -18.97 9.10 5.67
N VAL A 34 -19.28 9.65 6.84
CA VAL A 34 -19.08 11.08 7.17
C VAL A 34 -17.60 11.49 7.10
N GLU A 35 -16.68 10.54 7.28
CA GLU A 35 -15.22 10.78 7.31
C GLU A 35 -14.54 10.49 5.96
N GLY A 36 -15.28 10.15 4.90
CA GLY A 36 -14.73 9.90 3.57
C GLY A 36 -13.77 8.70 3.48
N ARG A 37 -13.87 7.73 4.39
CA ARG A 37 -12.95 6.58 4.49
C ARG A 37 -13.16 5.54 3.40
N TYR A 38 -14.38 5.46 2.89
CA TYR A 38 -14.82 4.51 1.88
C TYR A 38 -15.07 5.22 0.54
N ALA A 39 -14.41 6.36 0.31
CA ALA A 39 -14.44 7.05 -0.99
C ALA A 39 -14.09 6.08 -2.13
N GLY A 40 -14.97 6.03 -3.12
CA GLY A 40 -14.81 5.26 -4.35
C GLY A 40 -14.48 6.17 -5.53
N ARG A 41 -14.28 5.57 -6.70
CA ARG A 41 -14.16 6.34 -7.96
C ARG A 41 -15.45 7.10 -8.31
N ASP A 42 -16.57 6.54 -7.86
CA ASP A 42 -17.92 7.08 -8.01
C ASP A 42 -18.77 6.66 -6.79
N ASP A 43 -20.01 7.15 -6.73
CA ASP A 43 -20.96 6.85 -5.65
C ASP A 43 -21.30 5.35 -5.54
N ALA A 44 -21.24 4.61 -6.65
CA ALA A 44 -21.56 3.19 -6.66
C ALA A 44 -20.43 2.36 -6.04
N ASP A 45 -19.17 2.69 -6.35
CA ASP A 45 -17.97 2.12 -5.73
C ASP A 45 -17.91 2.49 -4.24
N ALA A 46 -18.18 3.75 -3.88
CA ALA A 46 -18.23 4.17 -2.48
C ALA A 46 -19.31 3.39 -1.70
N GLY A 47 -20.52 3.31 -2.26
CA GLY A 47 -21.63 2.55 -1.67
C GLY A 47 -21.33 1.06 -1.52
N TYR A 48 -20.67 0.45 -2.51
CA TYR A 48 -20.21 -0.94 -2.45
C TYR A 48 -19.20 -1.16 -1.32
N ARG A 49 -18.20 -0.26 -1.17
CA ARG A 49 -17.18 -0.33 -0.12
C ARG A 49 -17.78 -0.21 1.27
N ILE A 50 -18.71 0.74 1.47
CA ILE A 50 -19.46 0.89 2.73
C ILE A 50 -20.22 -0.41 3.05
N THR A 51 -20.92 -0.96 2.05
CA THR A 51 -21.70 -2.19 2.23
C THR A 51 -20.81 -3.40 2.57
N MET A 52 -19.65 -3.55 1.94
CA MET A 52 -18.67 -4.59 2.29
C MET A 52 -18.11 -4.41 3.70
N ALA A 53 -17.83 -3.17 4.11
CA ALA A 53 -17.35 -2.88 5.46
C ALA A 53 -18.40 -3.23 6.53
N LEU A 54 -19.66 -2.92 6.26
CA LEU A 54 -20.79 -3.32 7.11
C LEU A 54 -20.97 -4.84 7.12
N ALA A 55 -20.85 -5.52 5.98
CA ALA A 55 -20.87 -6.98 5.90
C ALA A 55 -19.79 -7.59 6.81
N LEU A 56 -18.56 -7.12 6.74
CA LEU A 56 -17.47 -7.59 7.60
C LEU A 56 -17.74 -7.34 9.09
N ALA A 57 -18.31 -6.19 9.44
CA ALA A 57 -18.67 -5.89 10.83
C ALA A 57 -19.77 -6.82 11.38
N CYS A 58 -20.71 -7.23 10.51
CA CYS A 58 -21.82 -8.12 10.83
C CYS A 58 -21.40 -9.61 10.87
N SER A 59 -20.32 -9.96 10.16
CA SER A 59 -19.77 -11.31 10.07
C SER A 59 -18.76 -11.68 11.16
N GLN A 60 -18.47 -10.78 12.10
CA GLN A 60 -17.53 -11.07 13.18
C GLN A 60 -18.10 -12.11 14.18
N PRO A 61 -17.24 -12.99 14.73
CA PRO A 61 -17.60 -13.87 15.84
C PRO A 61 -18.32 -13.13 16.96
N GLY A 62 -19.43 -13.70 17.45
CA GLY A 62 -20.29 -13.08 18.48
C GLY A 62 -21.31 -12.07 17.97
N ARG A 63 -21.28 -11.68 16.68
CA ARG A 63 -22.33 -10.84 16.06
C ARG A 63 -23.14 -11.61 15.03
N GLU A 64 -22.45 -12.32 14.13
CA GLU A 64 -22.98 -13.30 13.17
C GLU A 64 -24.41 -13.01 12.68
N TRP A 65 -24.62 -11.84 12.09
CA TRP A 65 -25.95 -11.48 11.59
C TRP A 65 -26.41 -12.50 10.54
N ALA A 66 -27.68 -12.88 10.56
CA ALA A 66 -28.27 -13.65 9.49
C ALA A 66 -28.40 -12.78 8.21
N PRO A 67 -28.45 -13.39 7.01
CA PRO A 67 -28.72 -12.64 5.78
C PRO A 67 -29.97 -11.76 5.89
N ALA A 68 -31.05 -12.27 6.50
CA ALA A 68 -32.29 -11.52 6.72
C ALA A 68 -32.11 -10.27 7.60
N ASP A 69 -31.29 -10.36 8.67
CA ASP A 69 -30.95 -9.21 9.53
C ASP A 69 -30.19 -8.14 8.73
N PHE A 70 -29.26 -8.58 7.88
CA PHE A 70 -28.47 -7.70 7.03
C PHE A 70 -29.33 -7.03 5.94
N HIS A 71 -30.25 -7.77 5.33
CA HIS A 71 -31.24 -7.24 4.38
C HIS A 71 -32.16 -6.23 5.08
N GLN A 72 -32.65 -6.55 6.27
CA GLN A 72 -33.52 -5.66 7.03
C GLN A 72 -32.83 -4.32 7.33
N ALA A 73 -31.56 -4.33 7.70
CA ALA A 73 -30.83 -3.10 8.02
C ALA A 73 -30.47 -2.25 6.78
N LEU A 74 -30.19 -2.87 5.63
CA LEU A 74 -29.71 -2.17 4.44
C LEU A 74 -30.82 -1.85 3.43
N ILE A 75 -31.74 -2.80 3.19
CA ILE A 75 -32.82 -2.66 2.20
C ILE A 75 -34.08 -2.07 2.84
N TYR A 76 -34.50 -2.62 3.98
CA TYR A 76 -35.84 -2.35 4.53
C TYR A 76 -35.86 -1.23 5.58
N ALA A 77 -34.70 -0.83 6.09
CA ALA A 77 -34.56 0.33 6.97
C ALA A 77 -33.97 1.54 6.18
N PRO A 78 -34.42 2.78 6.46
CA PRO A 78 -33.97 3.99 5.77
C PRO A 78 -32.61 4.50 6.30
N THR A 79 -31.63 3.60 6.46
CA THR A 79 -30.28 3.91 6.96
C THR A 79 -29.40 4.52 5.87
N ARG A 80 -28.51 5.47 6.19
CA ARG A 80 -27.62 6.08 5.16
C ARG A 80 -26.67 5.05 4.56
N GLY A 81 -26.09 4.15 5.37
CA GLY A 81 -25.23 3.06 4.91
C GLY A 81 -25.94 2.04 4.01
N GLY A 82 -27.27 1.92 4.10
CA GLY A 82 -28.08 1.08 3.22
C GLY A 82 -28.47 1.70 1.88
N TRP A 83 -28.10 2.96 1.61
CA TRP A 83 -28.53 3.68 0.41
C TRP A 83 -28.18 2.95 -0.90
N TRP A 84 -26.96 2.41 -1.00
CA TRP A 84 -26.52 1.66 -2.17
C TRP A 84 -27.35 0.40 -2.40
N ALA A 85 -27.65 -0.34 -1.34
CA ALA A 85 -28.47 -1.55 -1.39
C ALA A 85 -29.91 -1.24 -1.86
N ARG A 86 -30.50 -0.12 -1.40
CA ARG A 86 -31.82 0.33 -1.85
C ARG A 86 -31.82 0.74 -3.31
N LYS A 87 -30.82 1.51 -3.77
CA LYS A 87 -30.64 1.81 -5.20
C LYS A 87 -30.43 0.56 -6.05
N LEU A 88 -29.71 -0.43 -5.53
CA LEU A 88 -29.51 -1.71 -6.21
C LEU A 88 -30.84 -2.45 -6.39
N ARG A 89 -31.66 -2.50 -5.33
CA ARG A 89 -33.01 -3.07 -5.35
C ARG A 89 -33.92 -2.34 -6.35
N GLU A 90 -33.93 -1.01 -6.36
CA GLU A 90 -34.72 -0.22 -7.31
C GLU A 90 -34.35 -0.52 -8.76
N ARG A 91 -33.05 -0.67 -9.04
CA ARG A 91 -32.54 -0.89 -10.41
C ARG A 91 -32.62 -2.32 -10.91
N LYS A 92 -32.51 -3.32 -10.02
CA LYS A 92 -32.32 -4.74 -10.38
C LYS A 92 -33.35 -5.68 -9.74
N GLY A 93 -34.26 -5.16 -8.93
CA GLY A 93 -35.26 -5.94 -8.21
C GLY A 93 -34.79 -6.45 -6.85
N THR A 94 -35.74 -6.80 -6.00
CA THR A 94 -35.52 -7.24 -4.62
C THR A 94 -34.66 -8.50 -4.54
N LEU A 95 -35.02 -9.55 -5.29
CA LEU A 95 -34.32 -10.83 -5.26
C LEU A 95 -32.83 -10.70 -5.63
N TYR A 96 -32.52 -9.88 -6.63
CA TYR A 96 -31.13 -9.63 -7.04
C TYR A 96 -30.34 -8.92 -5.92
N ALA A 97 -30.93 -7.89 -5.31
CA ALA A 97 -30.28 -7.14 -4.24
C ALA A 97 -30.03 -8.02 -3.00
N GLU A 98 -31.02 -8.80 -2.58
CA GLU A 98 -30.89 -9.73 -1.45
C GLU A 98 -29.80 -10.79 -1.71
N ASN A 99 -29.84 -11.45 -2.88
CA ASN A 99 -28.80 -12.41 -3.25
C ASN A 99 -27.40 -11.78 -3.28
N LYS A 100 -27.28 -10.55 -3.78
CA LYS A 100 -26.00 -9.83 -3.82
C LYS A 100 -25.50 -9.51 -2.42
N LEU A 101 -26.37 -9.05 -1.51
CA LEU A 101 -26.00 -8.78 -0.12
C LEU A 101 -25.63 -10.04 0.64
N THR A 102 -26.35 -11.15 0.41
CA THR A 102 -26.01 -12.46 0.99
C THR A 102 -24.61 -12.89 0.54
N ALA A 103 -24.31 -12.83 -0.76
CA ALA A 103 -22.99 -13.16 -1.27
C ALA A 103 -21.88 -12.25 -0.70
N MET A 104 -22.17 -10.96 -0.46
CA MET A 104 -21.23 -10.04 0.20
C MET A 104 -21.00 -10.41 1.66
N LEU A 105 -22.05 -10.80 2.39
CA LEU A 105 -21.97 -11.25 3.78
C LEU A 105 -21.17 -12.56 3.90
N ASP A 106 -21.42 -13.52 3.01
CA ASP A 106 -20.70 -14.80 2.99
C ASP A 106 -19.22 -14.61 2.64
N LYS A 107 -18.91 -13.77 1.64
CA LYS A 107 -17.52 -13.38 1.33
C LYS A 107 -16.84 -12.72 2.54
N ALA A 108 -17.57 -11.91 3.29
CA ALA A 108 -17.04 -11.27 4.49
C ALA A 108 -16.82 -12.26 5.64
N ARG A 109 -17.68 -13.29 5.78
CA ARG A 109 -17.49 -14.41 6.72
C ARG A 109 -16.25 -15.21 6.38
N GLU A 110 -16.11 -15.63 5.13
CA GLU A 110 -14.93 -16.36 4.66
C GLU A 110 -13.65 -15.56 4.91
N PHE A 111 -13.69 -14.25 4.68
CA PHE A 111 -12.58 -13.36 4.99
C PHE A 111 -12.28 -13.30 6.49
N ALA A 112 -13.31 -13.19 7.36
CA ALA A 112 -13.14 -13.17 8.81
C ALA A 112 -12.58 -14.51 9.33
N THR A 113 -13.07 -15.65 8.81
CA THR A 113 -12.55 -16.97 9.19
C THR A 113 -11.09 -17.14 8.80
N ARG A 114 -10.70 -16.72 7.58
CA ARG A 114 -9.33 -16.86 7.08
C ARG A 114 -8.33 -15.97 7.83
N ASN A 115 -8.71 -14.76 8.18
CA ASN A 115 -7.80 -13.76 8.74
C ASN A 115 -7.90 -13.63 10.27
N GLY A 116 -8.69 -14.50 10.92
CA GLY A 116 -8.99 -14.41 12.34
C GLY A 116 -9.97 -13.28 12.68
N THR A 117 -10.32 -13.20 13.96
CA THR A 117 -11.23 -12.18 14.50
C THR A 117 -10.61 -10.79 14.36
N ILE A 118 -10.85 -10.11 13.23
CA ILE A 118 -10.61 -8.67 13.11
C ILE A 118 -11.81 -7.99 13.77
N THR A 119 -11.82 -7.95 15.11
CA THR A 119 -12.93 -7.39 15.90
C THR A 119 -13.18 -5.91 15.58
N GLY A 120 -12.19 -5.23 14.98
CA GLY A 120 -12.35 -3.97 14.25
C GLY A 120 -11.03 -3.33 13.85
N ARG A 121 -11.09 -2.04 13.48
CA ARG A 121 -9.90 -1.20 13.22
C ARG A 121 -8.94 -1.17 14.41
N ASN A 122 -9.43 -1.38 15.63
CA ASN A 122 -8.56 -1.40 16.82
C ASN A 122 -7.52 -2.51 16.74
N ASP A 123 -7.88 -3.71 16.28
CA ASP A 123 -6.90 -4.81 16.16
C ASP A 123 -5.87 -4.51 15.07
N ALA A 124 -6.31 -3.92 13.96
CA ALA A 124 -5.39 -3.45 12.92
C ALA A 124 -4.47 -2.34 13.44
N LEU A 125 -4.98 -1.43 14.27
CA LEU A 125 -4.16 -0.40 14.93
C LEU A 125 -3.19 -1.01 15.94
N VAL A 126 -3.58 -2.05 16.67
CA VAL A 126 -2.67 -2.80 17.56
C VAL A 126 -1.54 -3.43 16.75
N GLN A 127 -1.84 -4.10 15.64
CA GLN A 127 -0.82 -4.67 14.75
C GLN A 127 0.10 -3.58 14.15
N ILE A 128 -0.46 -2.45 13.72
CA ILE A 128 0.33 -1.31 13.23
C ILE A 128 1.21 -0.75 14.35
N THR A 129 0.68 -0.66 15.58
CA THR A 129 1.42 -0.20 16.76
C THR A 129 2.55 -1.16 17.11
N GLU A 130 2.34 -2.47 17.01
CA GLU A 130 3.37 -3.48 17.19
C GLU A 130 4.52 -3.32 16.18
N VAL A 131 4.19 -3.18 14.88
CA VAL A 131 5.20 -2.92 13.83
C VAL A 131 5.89 -1.59 14.08
N ARG A 132 5.15 -0.55 14.43
CA ARG A 132 5.69 0.78 14.74
C ARG A 132 6.70 0.69 15.87
N HIS A 133 6.31 0.09 16.99
CA HIS A 133 7.17 -0.13 18.14
C HIS A 133 8.44 -0.89 17.76
N ALA A 134 8.33 -1.94 16.96
CA ALA A 134 9.48 -2.69 16.48
C ALA A 134 10.43 -1.83 15.62
N VAL A 135 9.91 -0.97 14.74
CA VAL A 135 10.73 -0.05 13.94
C VAL A 135 11.40 1.01 14.83
N GLU A 136 10.70 1.52 15.84
CA GLU A 136 11.18 2.60 16.70
C GLU A 136 12.29 2.12 17.66
N HIS A 137 12.23 0.87 18.13
CA HIS A 137 13.19 0.30 19.08
C HIS A 137 14.41 -0.35 18.43
N LEU A 138 14.54 -0.28 17.10
CA LEU A 138 15.73 -0.74 16.41
C LEU A 138 16.65 0.43 16.08
N ALA A 139 17.96 0.22 16.24
CA ALA A 139 18.93 1.15 15.71
C ALA A 139 19.01 1.03 14.18
N TRP A 140 18.73 2.14 13.49
CA TRP A 140 18.81 2.25 12.04
C TRP A 140 20.06 3.03 11.62
N PRO A 141 21.21 2.35 11.41
CA PRO A 141 22.45 3.02 11.08
C PRO A 141 22.34 3.77 9.75
N ALA A 142 22.94 4.97 9.68
CA ALA A 142 22.98 5.73 8.43
C ALA A 142 23.81 5.03 7.34
N ARG A 143 24.86 4.30 7.75
CA ARG A 143 25.68 3.50 6.84
C ARG A 143 24.86 2.32 6.31
N GLY A 144 24.98 2.05 5.01
CA GLY A 144 24.25 0.95 4.35
C GLY A 144 22.79 1.24 4.01
N GLY A 145 22.27 2.43 4.34
CA GLY A 145 20.91 2.85 3.97
C GLY A 145 19.84 2.64 5.04
N GLY A 146 20.19 2.18 6.25
CA GLY A 146 19.22 1.94 7.33
C GLY A 146 18.39 3.19 7.70
N ALA A 147 18.99 4.38 7.72
CA ALA A 147 18.24 5.63 7.93
C ALA A 147 17.18 5.90 6.84
N VAL A 148 17.42 5.45 5.61
CA VAL A 148 16.44 5.55 4.50
C VAL A 148 15.38 4.47 4.65
N ASP A 149 15.73 3.29 5.15
CA ASP A 149 14.82 2.18 5.38
C ASP A 149 13.82 2.50 6.51
N GLN A 150 14.29 3.09 7.62
CA GLN A 150 13.40 3.60 8.67
C GLN A 150 12.43 4.65 8.12
N LYS A 151 12.94 5.56 7.27
CA LYS A 151 12.15 6.59 6.60
C LYS A 151 11.07 6.01 5.67
N ASN A 152 11.40 4.92 4.97
CA ASN A 152 10.46 4.19 4.12
C ASN A 152 9.36 3.51 4.96
N LEU A 153 9.74 2.82 6.03
CA LEU A 153 8.80 2.18 6.95
C LEU A 153 7.88 3.21 7.63
N ALA A 154 8.41 4.36 8.07
CA ALA A 154 7.62 5.47 8.60
C ALA A 154 6.54 5.93 7.60
N ALA A 155 6.91 6.14 6.34
CA ALA A 155 5.97 6.51 5.27
C ALA A 155 4.88 5.45 5.05
N ARG A 156 5.26 4.16 5.09
CA ARG A 156 4.33 3.04 4.89
C ARG A 156 3.42 2.82 6.08
N LEU A 157 3.89 3.01 7.32
CA LEU A 157 3.07 2.96 8.51
C LEU A 157 1.91 3.97 8.42
N THR A 158 2.16 5.19 7.94
CA THR A 158 1.08 6.16 7.67
C THR A 158 0.08 5.68 6.60
N LEU A 159 0.52 4.92 5.60
CA LEU A 159 -0.38 4.30 4.62
C LEU A 159 -1.20 3.18 5.25
N CYS A 160 -0.59 2.35 6.09
CA CYS A 160 -1.25 1.28 6.84
C CYS A 160 -2.32 1.82 7.80
N GLU A 161 -2.05 2.92 8.51
CA GLU A 161 -3.02 3.58 9.39
C GLU A 161 -4.25 4.09 8.64
N ARG A 162 -4.03 4.63 7.44
CA ARG A 162 -5.11 5.08 6.56
C ARG A 162 -5.90 3.91 6.00
N ALA A 163 -5.21 2.86 5.56
CA ALA A 163 -5.81 1.63 5.06
C ALA A 163 -6.53 0.81 6.15
N GLY A 164 -6.14 0.99 7.42
CA GLY A 164 -6.67 0.22 8.54
C GLY A 164 -6.13 -1.22 8.57
N GLY A 165 -4.86 -1.42 8.22
CA GLY A 165 -4.19 -2.73 8.23
C GLY A 165 -2.75 -2.65 7.72
N LEU A 166 -2.00 -3.75 7.87
CA LEU A 166 -0.60 -3.84 7.41
C LEU A 166 -0.47 -3.93 5.88
N ASP A 167 -1.56 -4.27 5.20
CA ASP A 167 -1.66 -4.28 3.74
C ASP A 167 -1.90 -2.87 3.21
N HIS A 168 -1.10 -2.44 2.24
CA HIS A 168 -1.22 -1.13 1.65
C HIS A 168 -0.82 -1.16 0.17
N THR A 169 -1.36 -0.21 -0.60
CA THR A 169 -1.02 -0.06 -2.02
C THR A 169 -0.26 1.24 -2.20
N THR A 170 0.88 1.17 -2.89
CA THR A 170 1.65 2.38 -3.20
C THR A 170 2.35 2.25 -4.55
N ALA A 171 2.43 3.37 -5.28
CA ALA A 171 3.25 3.49 -6.47
C ALA A 171 4.57 4.19 -6.11
N LEU A 172 5.66 3.79 -6.76
CA LEU A 172 7.01 4.25 -6.42
C LEU A 172 7.19 5.78 -6.40
N ARG A 173 6.59 6.52 -7.35
CA ARG A 173 6.73 7.98 -7.43
C ARG A 173 6.00 8.72 -6.30
N PRO A 174 4.69 8.48 -6.06
CA PRO A 174 4.01 9.01 -4.87
C PRO A 174 4.69 8.62 -3.56
N HIS A 175 5.25 7.41 -3.49
CA HIS A 175 5.98 6.98 -2.29
C HIS A 175 7.28 7.78 -2.10
N ALA A 176 8.04 7.99 -3.17
CA ALA A 176 9.24 8.84 -3.15
C ALA A 176 8.93 10.30 -2.77
N GLU A 177 7.78 10.82 -3.23
CA GLU A 177 7.29 12.15 -2.84
C GLU A 177 6.98 12.20 -1.33
N ARG A 178 6.29 11.19 -0.77
CA ARG A 178 6.03 11.06 0.68
C ARG A 178 7.31 10.91 1.50
N MET A 179 8.31 10.24 0.95
CA MET A 179 9.63 10.13 1.56
C MET A 179 10.52 11.33 1.22
N GLY A 180 10.07 12.36 0.50
CA GLY A 180 10.94 13.49 0.15
C GLY A 180 12.27 13.11 -0.53
N CYS A 181 12.34 11.98 -1.25
CA CYS A 181 13.58 11.47 -1.84
C CYS A 181 13.41 11.09 -3.33
N ALA A 182 14.48 10.58 -3.95
CA ALA A 182 14.45 10.14 -5.35
C ALA A 182 13.77 8.77 -5.49
N LYS A 183 13.16 8.51 -6.66
CA LYS A 183 12.54 7.21 -6.99
C LYS A 183 13.52 6.04 -6.81
N SER A 184 14.75 6.17 -7.28
CA SER A 184 15.77 5.12 -7.17
C SER A 184 16.16 4.83 -5.71
N THR A 185 16.11 5.84 -4.83
CA THR A 185 16.33 5.67 -3.39
C THR A 185 15.25 4.79 -2.76
N VAL A 186 13.99 4.99 -3.17
CA VAL A 186 12.87 4.12 -2.75
C VAL A 186 13.04 2.71 -3.27
N GLU A 187 13.35 2.53 -4.56
CA GLU A 187 13.55 1.18 -5.14
C GLU A 187 14.67 0.40 -4.43
N ALA A 188 15.79 1.07 -4.14
CA ALA A 188 16.89 0.45 -3.40
C ALA A 188 16.50 0.10 -1.95
N SER A 189 15.70 0.95 -1.29
CA SER A 189 15.19 0.70 0.05
C SER A 189 14.16 -0.43 0.09
N ASP A 190 13.22 -0.45 -0.86
CA ASP A 190 12.24 -1.52 -1.00
C ASP A 190 12.94 -2.86 -1.20
N LYS A 191 13.98 -2.93 -2.05
CA LYS A 191 14.78 -4.15 -2.23
C LYS A 191 15.39 -4.64 -0.92
N ARG A 192 16.08 -3.77 -0.16
CA ARG A 192 16.68 -4.13 1.14
C ARG A 192 15.63 -4.55 2.16
N LEU A 193 14.50 -3.85 2.22
CA LEU A 193 13.42 -4.16 3.15
C LEU A 193 12.70 -5.48 2.81
N VAL A 194 12.66 -5.87 1.53
CA VAL A 194 12.21 -7.21 1.12
C VAL A 194 13.24 -8.26 1.52
N GLU A 195 14.53 -8.03 1.25
CA GLU A 195 15.62 -8.94 1.61
C GLU A 195 15.70 -9.18 3.13
N THR A 196 15.43 -8.15 3.94
CA THR A 196 15.41 -8.22 5.40
C THR A 196 14.06 -8.65 5.99
N GLY A 197 13.04 -8.91 5.15
CA GLY A 197 11.75 -9.46 5.56
C GLY A 197 10.75 -8.46 6.16
N TRP A 198 11.04 -7.16 6.15
CA TRP A 198 10.11 -6.11 6.60
C TRP A 198 8.96 -5.87 5.62
N LEU A 199 9.22 -6.08 4.33
CA LEU A 199 8.25 -5.91 3.26
C LEU A 199 7.99 -7.23 2.53
N GLU A 200 6.72 -7.50 2.26
CA GLU A 200 6.28 -8.55 1.35
C GLU A 200 5.51 -7.94 0.18
N LEU A 201 5.92 -8.27 -1.05
CA LEU A 201 5.17 -7.91 -2.26
C LEU A 201 4.02 -8.91 -2.45
N LEU A 202 2.79 -8.46 -2.25
CA LEU A 202 1.59 -9.29 -2.45
C LEU A 202 1.16 -9.31 -3.91
N GLU A 203 1.25 -8.18 -4.59
CA GLU A 203 0.84 -8.03 -5.99
C GLU A 203 1.67 -6.95 -6.67
N ALA A 204 2.32 -7.30 -7.77
CA ALA A 204 3.03 -6.32 -8.58
C ALA A 204 2.04 -5.44 -9.34
N GLY A 205 2.12 -4.12 -9.16
CA GLY A 205 1.31 -3.18 -9.91
C GLY A 205 1.70 -3.22 -11.39
N THR A 206 0.88 -3.83 -12.24
CA THR A 206 1.05 -3.81 -13.69
C THR A 206 0.05 -2.82 -14.30
N GLY A 207 0.54 -1.85 -15.07
CA GLY A 207 -0.29 -0.93 -15.85
C GLY A 207 -0.31 0.54 -15.43
N LYS A 208 -1.18 1.32 -16.08
CA LYS A 208 -1.14 2.80 -16.10
C LYS A 208 -1.37 3.47 -14.73
N ASN A 209 -2.11 2.82 -13.83
CA ASN A 209 -2.59 3.43 -12.57
C ASN A 209 -2.58 2.49 -11.36
N HIS A 210 -1.90 1.33 -11.43
CA HIS A 210 -1.89 0.37 -10.33
C HIS A 210 -0.58 0.47 -9.55
N GLY A 211 -0.67 0.89 -8.29
CA GLY A 211 0.43 0.72 -7.35
C GLY A 211 0.61 -0.76 -7.02
N SER A 212 1.81 -1.13 -6.58
CA SER A 212 2.04 -2.48 -6.05
C SER A 212 1.37 -2.59 -4.68
N ARG A 213 0.83 -3.78 -4.39
CA ARG A 213 0.26 -4.11 -3.08
C ARG A 213 1.33 -4.76 -2.21
N TRP A 214 1.53 -4.22 -1.02
CA TRP A 214 2.57 -4.62 -0.08
C TRP A 214 1.96 -4.95 1.27
N ARG A 215 2.66 -5.78 2.05
CA ARG A 215 2.38 -6.04 3.47
C ARG A 215 3.59 -5.69 4.31
N LEU A 216 3.38 -4.96 5.40
CA LEU A 216 4.39 -4.80 6.45
C LEU A 216 4.43 -6.06 7.34
N LYS A 217 5.64 -6.48 7.71
CA LYS A 217 5.88 -7.57 8.65
C LYS A 217 6.98 -7.18 9.64
N ILE A 218 6.96 -7.82 10.81
CA ILE A 218 8.12 -7.86 11.70
C ILE A 218 8.89 -9.14 11.34
N PRO A 219 10.16 -9.04 10.88
CA PRO A 219 10.97 -10.21 10.61
C PRO A 219 11.11 -11.10 11.85
N GLU A 220 11.15 -12.42 11.67
CA GLU A 220 11.28 -13.36 12.80
C GLU A 220 12.52 -13.09 13.67
N PRO A 221 13.72 -12.82 13.10
CA PRO A 221 14.88 -12.48 13.92
C PRO A 221 14.68 -11.23 14.79
N VAL A 222 13.86 -10.27 14.31
CA VAL A 222 13.52 -9.06 15.06
C VAL A 222 12.51 -9.37 16.15
N ARG A 223 11.50 -10.23 15.90
CA ARG A 223 10.58 -10.69 16.95
C ARG A 223 11.33 -11.38 18.08
N GLU A 224 12.25 -12.28 17.74
CA GLU A 224 13.10 -12.95 18.74
C GLU A 224 13.96 -11.96 19.53
N LEU A 225 14.56 -10.98 18.85
CA LEU A 225 15.36 -9.94 19.49
C LEU A 225 14.52 -9.13 20.50
N LEU A 226 13.33 -8.68 20.08
CA LEU A 226 12.42 -7.90 20.93
C LEU A 226 11.86 -8.73 22.09
N ALA A 227 11.57 -10.02 21.88
CA ALA A 227 11.12 -10.92 22.94
C ALA A 227 12.21 -11.17 24.00
N ARG A 228 13.49 -11.16 23.61
CA ARG A 228 14.63 -11.28 24.54
C ARG A 228 14.94 -9.97 25.26
N ALA A 229 14.56 -8.82 24.70
CA ALA A 229 14.83 -7.49 25.25
C ALA A 229 13.86 -7.10 26.39
N ALA A 230 13.59 -8.02 27.34
CA ALA A 230 12.65 -7.79 28.44
C ALA A 230 12.86 -6.42 29.13
N PRO A 231 11.79 -5.77 29.64
CA PRO A 231 11.89 -4.42 30.19
C PRO A 231 12.98 -4.32 31.27
N GLY A 232 14.01 -3.51 31.01
CA GLY A 232 15.13 -3.30 31.94
C GLY A 232 16.36 -4.20 31.74
N GLN A 233 16.39 -5.08 30.73
CA GLN A 233 17.60 -5.82 30.36
C GLN A 233 18.15 -5.33 29.02
N SER A 234 19.31 -4.67 29.04
CA SER A 234 20.10 -4.44 27.82
C SER A 234 20.51 -5.79 27.25
N LEU A 235 20.17 -6.05 25.99
CA LEU A 235 20.65 -7.24 25.29
C LEU A 235 22.19 -7.21 25.28
N PRO A 236 22.86 -8.37 25.49
CA PRO A 236 24.30 -8.45 25.32
C PRO A 236 24.64 -8.01 23.89
N PRO A 237 25.76 -7.27 23.68
CA PRO A 237 26.15 -6.76 22.37
C PRO A 237 26.30 -7.96 21.44
N THR A 238 25.30 -8.17 20.58
CA THR A 238 25.36 -9.22 19.58
C THR A 238 26.23 -8.71 18.44
N THR A 239 26.89 -9.64 17.77
CA THR A 239 27.69 -9.47 16.55
C THR A 239 27.07 -8.46 15.56
N PRO A 240 27.87 -7.82 14.69
CA PRO A 240 27.58 -6.52 14.07
C PRO A 240 26.40 -6.46 13.07
N GLU A 241 25.57 -7.50 12.97
CA GLU A 241 24.45 -7.56 12.03
C GLU A 241 23.09 -7.16 12.62
N LEU A 242 22.90 -7.19 13.94
CA LEU A 242 21.66 -6.76 14.58
C LEU A 242 21.94 -5.65 15.61
N ALA A 243 21.46 -4.47 15.27
CA ALA A 243 21.77 -3.22 15.96
C ALA A 243 21.25 -3.22 17.41
N THR A 244 21.99 -2.56 18.31
CA THR A 244 21.64 -2.38 19.72
C THR A 244 20.27 -1.71 19.88
N VAL A 245 19.44 -2.23 20.79
CA VAL A 245 18.16 -1.62 21.18
C VAL A 245 18.44 -0.33 21.95
N PRO A 246 17.92 0.84 21.55
CA PRO A 246 18.05 2.09 22.31
C PRO A 246 17.42 1.99 23.70
N ASP A 247 17.78 2.91 24.59
CA ASP A 247 17.10 3.08 25.88
C ASP A 247 15.57 3.24 25.64
N PRO A 248 14.69 2.55 26.40
CA PRO A 248 13.23 2.59 26.22
C PRO A 248 12.60 3.99 26.16
N HIS A 249 13.31 5.03 26.63
CA HIS A 249 12.84 6.42 26.54
C HIS A 249 13.44 7.23 25.38
N THR A 250 14.28 6.62 24.53
CA THR A 250 15.00 7.36 23.46
C THR A 250 14.89 6.65 22.11
N TYR A 251 13.77 6.84 21.42
CA TYR A 251 13.54 6.32 20.08
C TYR A 251 13.17 7.44 19.08
N THR A 252 13.24 7.13 17.78
CA THR A 252 12.75 8.05 16.74
C THR A 252 11.26 7.82 16.53
N ASP A 253 10.37 8.74 16.91
CA ASP A 253 8.94 8.60 16.63
C ASP A 253 8.71 8.60 15.11
N THR A 254 8.26 7.47 14.59
CA THR A 254 8.11 7.27 13.14
C THR A 254 6.90 8.03 12.58
N ALA A 255 5.91 8.40 13.38
CA ALA A 255 4.82 9.28 12.97
C ALA A 255 5.30 10.74 12.87
N ALA A 256 6.07 11.20 13.86
CA ALA A 256 6.74 12.51 13.82
C ALA A 256 7.71 12.60 12.64
N LEU A 257 8.51 11.54 12.40
CA LEU A 257 9.37 11.47 11.23
C LEU A 257 8.55 11.56 9.93
N ALA A 258 7.45 10.81 9.84
CA ALA A 258 6.63 10.79 8.64
C ALA A 258 5.96 12.15 8.33
N SER A 259 5.69 12.97 9.35
CA SER A 259 5.04 14.28 9.18
C SER A 259 6.00 15.33 8.60
N VAL A 260 7.30 15.27 8.92
CA VAL A 260 8.28 16.29 8.49
C VAL A 260 9.16 15.86 7.32
N MET A 261 9.40 14.56 7.14
CA MET A 261 10.48 14.09 6.26
C MET A 261 10.31 14.39 4.76
N ALA A 262 9.10 14.79 4.34
CA ALA A 262 8.77 15.19 2.97
C ALA A 262 8.95 16.70 2.74
N HIS A 263 9.03 17.50 3.81
CA HIS A 263 9.12 18.94 3.76
C HIS A 263 10.47 19.40 3.18
N ASP A 264 10.47 20.56 2.52
CA ASP A 264 11.64 21.08 1.82
C ASP A 264 12.80 21.40 2.76
N ALA A 265 12.52 21.80 4.01
CA ALA A 265 13.52 21.96 5.07
C ALA A 265 14.36 20.68 5.31
N PHE A 266 13.78 19.49 5.11
CA PHE A 266 14.44 18.21 5.31
C PHE A 266 14.93 17.57 4.00
N HIS A 267 15.00 18.35 2.93
CA HIS A 267 15.70 17.95 1.72
C HIS A 267 17.20 17.74 2.00
N HIS A 268 17.91 16.99 1.16
CA HIS A 268 19.32 16.63 1.42
C HIS A 268 20.29 17.82 1.50
N TYR A 269 19.91 18.97 0.94
CA TYR A 269 20.68 20.22 1.01
C TYR A 269 20.34 21.06 2.26
N GLY A 270 19.20 20.83 2.91
CA GLY A 270 18.84 21.45 4.19
C GLY A 270 19.27 20.56 5.36
N HIS A 271 18.31 20.17 6.21
CA HIS A 271 18.56 19.30 7.35
C HIS A 271 18.73 17.81 6.97
N GLY A 272 18.18 17.39 5.83
CA GLY A 272 18.20 16.01 5.36
C GLY A 272 17.49 15.02 6.29
N THR A 273 17.61 13.72 5.98
CA THR A 273 17.04 12.64 6.80
C THR A 273 17.58 12.64 8.23
N SER A 274 18.86 12.96 8.44
CA SER A 274 19.44 13.00 9.78
C SER A 274 18.80 14.06 10.66
N GLY A 275 18.57 15.28 10.14
CA GLY A 275 17.91 16.32 10.92
C GLY A 275 16.43 16.01 11.18
N ALA A 276 15.72 15.43 10.21
CA ALA A 276 14.34 14.97 10.43
C ALA A 276 14.23 13.92 11.54
N ARG A 277 15.20 12.98 11.61
CA ARG A 277 15.26 11.96 12.66
C ARG A 277 15.57 12.54 14.04
N ILE A 278 16.51 13.48 14.12
CA ILE A 278 16.82 14.19 15.36
C ILE A 278 15.58 14.94 15.85
N LEU A 279 14.92 15.69 14.97
CA LEU A 279 13.72 16.44 15.33
C LEU A 279 12.57 15.53 15.80
N ALA A 280 12.41 14.35 15.18
CA ALA A 280 11.42 13.34 15.56
C ALA A 280 11.73 12.62 16.89
N CYS A 281 12.89 12.87 17.52
CA CYS A 281 13.21 12.38 18.86
C CYS A 281 12.92 13.42 19.96
N LEU A 282 12.70 14.69 19.61
CA LEU A 282 12.65 15.78 20.59
C LEU A 282 11.23 16.02 21.10
N ASP A 283 11.14 16.35 22.39
CA ASP A 283 9.94 16.79 23.08
C ASP A 283 10.11 18.25 23.58
N VAL A 284 9.01 18.92 23.90
CA VAL A 284 9.01 20.30 24.41
C VAL A 284 9.40 20.38 25.88
N THR A 285 9.04 19.34 26.65
CA THR A 285 9.22 19.26 28.09
C THR A 285 10.40 18.39 28.48
N GLU A 286 10.64 17.31 27.75
CA GLU A 286 11.73 16.36 28.01
C GLU A 286 12.90 16.59 27.04
N GLY A 287 13.89 17.35 27.51
CA GLY A 287 15.08 17.66 26.72
C GLY A 287 16.02 16.46 26.59
N LEU A 288 16.68 16.34 25.44
CA LEU A 288 17.66 15.28 25.18
C LEU A 288 19.08 15.82 25.01
N SER A 289 20.05 15.14 25.60
CA SER A 289 21.47 15.41 25.38
C SER A 289 21.92 14.90 23.99
N PRO A 290 23.02 15.43 23.43
CA PRO A 290 23.60 14.91 22.19
C PRO A 290 23.91 13.40 22.23
N THR A 291 24.31 12.87 23.39
CA THR A 291 24.62 11.44 23.58
C THR A 291 23.36 10.59 23.49
N GLN A 292 22.26 11.02 24.11
CA GLN A 292 20.96 10.34 24.00
C GLN A 292 20.46 10.37 22.56
N LEU A 293 20.54 11.51 21.88
CA LEU A 293 20.19 11.63 20.47
C LEU A 293 21.06 10.75 19.57
N GLN A 294 22.35 10.60 19.90
CA GLN A 294 23.25 9.70 19.19
C GLN A 294 22.77 8.24 19.30
N GLN A 295 22.38 7.81 20.50
CA GLN A 295 21.85 6.47 20.75
C GLN A 295 20.52 6.24 20.02
N ALA A 296 19.57 7.16 20.16
CA ALA A 296 18.23 7.06 19.57
C ALA A 296 18.25 7.02 18.05
N THR A 297 19.15 7.80 17.43
CA THR A 297 19.22 7.92 15.97
C THR A 297 20.27 7.00 15.34
N ALA A 298 21.11 6.33 16.13
CA ALA A 298 22.27 5.59 15.64
C ALA A 298 23.15 6.42 14.66
N LEU A 299 23.19 7.74 14.86
CA LEU A 299 24.02 8.65 14.09
C LEU A 299 25.40 8.78 14.74
N HIS A 300 26.38 9.21 13.95
CA HIS A 300 27.69 9.55 14.52
C HIS A 300 27.60 10.86 15.32
N ARG A 301 28.29 10.95 16.46
CA ARG A 301 28.29 12.14 17.34
C ARG A 301 28.52 13.46 16.61
N THR A 302 29.45 13.50 15.63
CA THR A 302 29.71 14.72 14.85
C THR A 302 28.58 15.09 13.91
N THR A 303 27.81 14.11 13.42
CA THR A 303 26.60 14.36 12.64
C THR A 303 25.50 14.91 13.51
N VAL A 304 25.34 14.38 14.74
CA VAL A 304 24.34 14.87 15.71
C VAL A 304 24.62 16.33 16.06
N SER A 305 25.82 16.66 16.56
CA SER A 305 26.20 18.03 16.92
C SER A 305 26.02 19.01 15.75
N ARG A 306 26.61 18.73 14.58
CA ARG A 306 26.47 19.59 13.39
C ARG A 306 25.01 19.80 12.97
N ARG A 307 24.14 18.81 13.18
CA ARG A 307 22.71 18.93 12.84
C ARG A 307 21.93 19.69 13.90
N LEU A 308 22.24 19.52 15.16
CA LEU A 308 21.66 20.31 16.25
C LEU A 308 21.99 21.78 16.11
N ASP A 309 23.25 22.13 15.83
CA ASP A 309 23.67 23.52 15.61
C ASP A 309 22.83 24.18 14.50
N LYS A 310 22.61 23.46 13.39
CA LYS A 310 21.78 23.93 12.27
C LYS A 310 20.30 24.03 12.63
N LEU A 311 19.75 23.03 13.31
CA LEU A 311 18.35 23.03 13.73
C LEU A 311 18.07 24.17 14.73
N ALA A 312 19.02 24.47 15.61
CA ALA A 312 18.95 25.59 16.54
C ALA A 312 19.07 26.94 15.81
N ALA A 313 19.99 27.05 14.84
CA ALA A 313 20.14 28.26 14.02
C ALA A 313 18.87 28.58 13.22
N ASP A 314 18.16 27.56 12.72
CA ASP A 314 16.92 27.72 11.96
C ASP A 314 15.67 27.79 12.88
N GLY A 315 15.84 27.84 14.20
CA GLY A 315 14.75 28.01 15.16
C GLY A 315 13.82 26.79 15.31
N LEU A 316 14.26 25.60 14.91
CA LEU A 316 13.47 24.36 15.02
C LEU A 316 13.69 23.63 16.35
N VAL A 317 14.78 23.95 17.04
CA VAL A 317 15.18 23.35 18.31
C VAL A 317 15.69 24.45 19.24
N ARG A 318 15.40 24.33 20.54
CA ARG A 318 15.95 25.20 21.58
C ARG A 318 16.98 24.44 22.41
N GLU A 319 18.15 25.03 22.59
CA GLU A 319 19.17 24.53 23.52
C GLU A 319 19.01 25.20 24.90
N SER A 320 19.05 24.40 25.97
CA SER A 320 19.09 24.88 27.35
C SER A 320 19.91 23.91 28.21
N GLU A 321 20.93 24.41 28.90
CA GLU A 321 21.78 23.62 29.82
C GLU A 321 22.41 22.36 29.17
N GLY A 322 22.74 22.42 27.88
CA GLY A 322 23.30 21.29 27.12
C GLY A 322 22.27 20.21 26.73
N LEU A 323 20.98 20.48 26.95
CA LEU A 323 19.85 19.68 26.48
C LEU A 323 19.15 20.40 25.33
N TYR A 324 18.59 19.62 24.42
CA TYR A 324 17.86 20.11 23.25
C TYR A 324 16.38 19.77 23.37
N TYR A 325 15.54 20.74 23.05
CA TYR A 325 14.08 20.68 23.17
C TYR A 325 13.44 21.03 21.83
N LEU A 326 12.29 20.43 21.53
CA LEU A 326 11.46 20.88 20.43
C LEU A 326 10.90 22.27 20.74
N VAL A 327 10.85 23.17 19.75
CA VAL A 327 10.20 24.47 19.93
C VAL A 327 8.68 24.33 20.06
N HIS A 328 8.05 25.24 20.80
CA HIS A 328 6.63 25.10 21.18
C HIS A 328 5.69 25.19 19.96
N GLU A 329 6.11 25.88 18.90
CA GLU A 329 5.38 26.01 17.64
C GLU A 329 5.23 24.66 16.92
N LEU A 330 6.20 23.75 17.09
CA LEU A 330 6.16 22.41 16.53
C LEU A 330 5.52 21.38 17.48
N ALA A 331 5.02 21.83 18.62
CA ALA A 331 4.41 20.98 19.63
C ALA A 331 2.96 20.69 19.30
N GLY A 332 2.65 19.42 19.01
CA GLY A 332 1.28 18.92 19.01
C GLY A 332 0.87 18.40 20.40
N PRO A 333 -0.41 18.08 20.62
CA PRO A 333 -0.94 17.60 21.90
C PRO A 333 -0.29 16.32 22.45
N ALA A 334 0.39 15.55 21.59
CA ALA A 334 1.04 14.31 21.98
C ALA A 334 2.37 14.06 21.28
N ARG A 335 2.69 14.81 20.21
CA ARG A 335 3.79 14.54 19.27
C ARG A 335 4.15 15.81 18.52
N LEU A 336 5.28 15.79 17.81
CA LEU A 336 5.63 16.80 16.82
C LEU A 336 4.46 17.01 15.83
N GLN A 337 4.02 18.26 15.72
CA GLN A 337 3.06 18.74 14.74
C GLN A 337 3.76 19.77 13.85
N PRO A 338 3.91 19.52 12.53
CA PRO A 338 4.56 20.47 11.64
C PRO A 338 3.83 21.82 11.64
N ASP A 339 4.56 22.89 11.90
CA ASP A 339 4.15 24.25 11.56
C ASP A 339 4.72 24.58 10.18
N GLU A 340 3.85 24.64 9.17
CA GLU A 340 4.26 24.85 7.77
C GLU A 340 5.00 26.18 7.60
N HIS A 341 4.61 27.24 8.33
CA HIS A 341 5.25 28.55 8.19
C HIS A 341 6.68 28.52 8.75
N LEU A 342 6.89 27.92 9.92
CA LEU A 342 8.22 27.77 10.49
C LEU A 342 9.11 26.86 9.63
N LEU A 343 8.56 25.75 9.12
CA LEU A 343 9.31 24.86 8.24
C LEU A 343 9.63 25.50 6.88
N ASP A 344 8.75 26.34 6.35
CA ASP A 344 9.00 27.12 5.12
C ASP A 344 10.11 28.15 5.32
N GLN A 345 10.15 28.82 6.48
CA GLN A 345 11.25 29.72 6.84
C GLN A 345 12.59 28.99 6.92
N ALA A 346 12.62 27.82 7.58
CA ALA A 346 13.82 26.98 7.61
C ALA A 346 14.24 26.52 6.20
N ALA A 347 13.27 26.16 5.35
CA ALA A 347 13.55 25.81 3.95
C ALA A 347 14.12 27.00 3.15
N GLU A 348 13.63 28.22 3.39
CA GLU A 348 14.13 29.44 2.75
C GLU A 348 15.56 29.75 3.19
N GLN A 349 15.84 29.69 4.49
CA GLN A 349 17.17 29.89 5.06
C GLN A 349 18.19 28.88 4.52
N GLN A 350 17.77 27.62 4.32
CA GLN A 350 18.61 26.57 3.74
C GLN A 350 18.63 26.56 2.21
N GLY A 351 17.87 27.45 1.54
CA GLY A 351 17.79 27.53 0.08
C GLY A 351 17.14 26.29 -0.59
N THR A 352 16.28 25.57 0.13
CA THR A 352 15.61 24.35 -0.34
C THR A 352 14.16 24.54 -0.75
N THR A 353 13.61 25.75 -0.61
CA THR A 353 12.23 26.08 -0.99
C THR A 353 11.88 25.64 -2.42
N GLY A 354 10.71 25.03 -2.57
CA GLY A 354 10.16 24.57 -3.83
C GLY A 354 10.85 23.35 -4.44
N LEU A 355 11.77 22.67 -3.74
CA LEU A 355 12.42 21.45 -4.26
C LEU A 355 11.41 20.29 -4.36
N GLY A 356 10.54 20.13 -3.37
CA GLY A 356 9.48 19.13 -3.36
C GLY A 356 8.48 19.35 -4.49
N GLU A 357 8.10 20.61 -4.74
CA GLU A 357 7.21 20.96 -5.84
C GLU A 357 7.86 20.71 -7.21
N ARG A 358 9.12 21.11 -7.40
CA ARG A 358 9.89 20.79 -8.61
C ARG A 358 9.98 19.27 -8.86
N ARG A 359 10.10 18.47 -7.80
CA ARG A 359 10.06 17.00 -7.90
C ARG A 359 8.69 16.50 -8.34
N ARG A 360 7.59 16.97 -7.72
CA ARG A 360 6.22 16.60 -8.10
C ARG A 360 5.93 16.94 -9.56
N GLN A 361 6.35 18.11 -10.03
CA GLN A 361 6.22 18.52 -11.43
C GLN A 361 7.01 17.62 -12.37
N ARG A 362 8.26 17.29 -12.02
CA ARG A 362 9.06 16.33 -12.81
C ARG A 362 8.37 14.97 -12.89
N HIS A 363 7.92 14.43 -11.76
CA HIS A 363 7.20 13.16 -11.73
C HIS A 363 5.88 13.21 -12.50
N ALA A 364 5.16 14.33 -12.49
CA ALA A 364 3.96 14.52 -13.29
C ALA A 364 4.27 14.47 -14.80
N ARG A 365 5.34 15.16 -15.24
CA ARG A 365 5.83 15.09 -16.63
C ARG A 365 6.24 13.67 -17.02
N ASP A 366 6.97 12.97 -16.15
CA ASP A 366 7.37 11.58 -16.39
C ASP A 366 6.16 10.65 -16.53
N ARG A 367 5.12 10.83 -15.69
CA ARG A 367 3.86 10.08 -15.79
C ARG A 367 3.16 10.36 -17.12
N ALA A 368 3.05 11.63 -17.52
CA ALA A 368 2.45 12.01 -18.81
C ALA A 368 3.25 11.44 -20.00
N ASN A 369 4.59 11.50 -19.95
CA ASN A 369 5.46 10.92 -20.96
C ASN A 369 5.28 9.40 -21.08
N TYR A 370 5.24 8.71 -19.94
CA TYR A 370 5.02 7.27 -19.92
C TYR A 370 3.62 6.88 -20.44
N GLN A 371 2.59 7.65 -20.08
CA GLN A 371 1.24 7.44 -20.59
C GLN A 371 1.14 7.64 -22.09
N ARG A 372 1.80 8.67 -22.64
CA ARG A 372 1.94 8.86 -24.09
C ARG A 372 2.63 7.67 -24.74
N TRP A 373 3.79 7.26 -24.21
CA TRP A 373 4.54 6.12 -24.72
C TRP A 373 3.73 4.81 -24.72
N ILE A 374 2.99 4.48 -23.65
CA ILE A 374 2.12 3.29 -23.64
C ILE A 374 1.04 3.41 -24.72
N THR A 375 0.43 4.59 -24.86
CA THR A 375 -0.67 4.80 -25.81
C THR A 375 -0.17 4.69 -27.24
N GLU A 376 0.97 5.33 -27.57
CA GLU A 376 1.64 5.19 -28.86
C GLU A 376 2.05 3.74 -29.14
N ARG A 377 2.52 3.01 -28.12
CA ARG A 377 2.86 1.60 -28.26
C ARG A 377 1.64 0.72 -28.51
N ALA A 378 0.50 1.03 -27.91
CA ALA A 378 -0.76 0.34 -28.14
C ALA A 378 -1.33 0.62 -29.53
N THR A 379 -1.17 1.83 -30.06
CA THR A 379 -1.56 2.17 -31.44
C THR A 379 -0.58 1.60 -32.47
N ARG A 380 0.71 1.47 -32.10
CA ARG A 380 1.70 0.70 -32.85
C ARG A 380 1.53 -0.80 -32.57
N SER A 381 0.32 -1.33 -32.70
CA SER A 381 0.14 -2.74 -33.04
C SER A 381 1.07 -2.98 -34.22
N ARG A 382 2.20 -3.64 -33.97
CA ARG A 382 3.07 -4.06 -35.06
C ARG A 382 2.12 -4.81 -35.99
N PRO A 383 1.97 -4.43 -37.27
CA PRO A 383 1.32 -5.34 -38.20
C PRO A 383 1.99 -6.67 -37.96
N VAL A 384 1.19 -7.72 -37.73
CA VAL A 384 1.70 -9.09 -37.59
C VAL A 384 2.67 -9.21 -38.75
N ARG A 385 3.98 -9.23 -38.46
CA ARG A 385 4.97 -9.37 -39.54
C ARG A 385 4.51 -10.65 -40.22
N PRO A 386 4.14 -10.61 -41.52
CA PRO A 386 3.74 -11.83 -42.20
C PRO A 386 4.83 -12.84 -41.88
N ARG A 387 4.42 -13.98 -41.30
CA ARG A 387 5.39 -15.02 -40.95
C ARG A 387 6.18 -15.29 -42.24
N PRO A 388 7.52 -15.15 -42.24
CA PRO A 388 8.28 -15.36 -43.45
C PRO A 388 7.96 -16.77 -43.93
N VAL A 389 7.39 -16.87 -45.13
CA VAL A 389 7.18 -18.15 -45.81
C VAL A 389 8.58 -18.63 -46.16
N LEU A 390 9.02 -19.72 -45.53
CA LEU A 390 10.37 -20.26 -45.69
C LEU A 390 10.47 -21.15 -46.92
N VAL A 391 9.34 -21.66 -47.42
CA VAL A 391 9.23 -22.38 -48.69
C VAL A 391 8.84 -21.39 -49.80
N PRO A 392 9.74 -21.09 -50.77
CA PRO A 392 9.43 -20.18 -51.88
C PRO A 392 8.21 -20.61 -52.70
N GLU A 393 7.50 -19.63 -53.26
CA GLU A 393 6.43 -19.89 -54.24
C GLU A 393 6.99 -20.66 -55.45
N GLY A 394 6.29 -21.73 -55.85
CA GLY A 394 6.70 -22.60 -56.95
C GLY A 394 7.54 -23.81 -56.54
N VAL A 395 7.90 -23.97 -55.27
CA VAL A 395 8.55 -25.20 -54.77
C VAL A 395 7.55 -26.35 -54.62
N VAL A 396 6.30 -26.04 -54.26
CA VAL A 396 5.20 -27.01 -54.13
C VAL A 396 4.06 -26.57 -55.04
N ASP A 397 3.48 -27.50 -55.79
CA ASP A 397 2.27 -27.28 -56.57
C ASP A 397 1.08 -27.06 -55.63
N PRO A 398 0.35 -25.94 -55.73
CA PRO A 398 -0.74 -25.63 -54.82
C PRO A 398 -1.96 -26.55 -54.98
N ASP A 399 -2.17 -27.13 -56.16
CA ASP A 399 -3.34 -27.94 -56.46
C ASP A 399 -3.12 -29.42 -56.10
N THR A 400 -1.88 -29.91 -56.22
CA THR A 400 -1.54 -31.32 -55.98
C THR A 400 -0.76 -31.55 -54.69
N GLY A 401 -0.10 -30.52 -54.15
CA GLY A 401 0.82 -30.65 -53.01
C GLY A 401 2.14 -31.34 -53.37
N GLU A 402 2.42 -31.57 -54.66
CA GLU A 402 3.66 -32.21 -55.13
C GLU A 402 4.83 -31.23 -55.14
N LEU A 403 6.02 -31.73 -54.85
CA LEU A 403 7.24 -30.94 -54.86
C LEU A 403 7.72 -30.73 -56.31
N LEU A 404 7.75 -29.48 -56.76
CA LEU A 404 8.16 -29.09 -58.11
C LEU A 404 9.68 -28.84 -58.22
N ASP A 405 10.34 -28.46 -57.12
CA ASP A 405 11.78 -28.20 -57.07
C ASP A 405 12.53 -29.36 -56.39
N GLU A 406 13.39 -30.05 -57.15
CA GLU A 406 14.18 -31.18 -56.65
C GLU A 406 15.20 -30.79 -55.57
N GLY A 407 15.61 -29.51 -55.49
CA GLY A 407 16.50 -29.01 -54.44
C GLY A 407 15.91 -29.10 -53.03
N TRP A 408 14.58 -29.25 -52.94
CA TRP A 408 13.85 -29.41 -51.68
C TRP A 408 13.54 -30.87 -51.34
N ARG A 409 14.06 -31.84 -52.12
CA ARG A 409 13.84 -33.26 -51.87
C ARG A 409 14.44 -33.65 -50.51
N GLY A 410 13.60 -34.23 -49.64
CA GLY A 410 13.96 -34.59 -48.27
C GLY A 410 13.54 -33.54 -47.23
N TRP A 411 13.01 -32.38 -47.62
CA TRP A 411 12.32 -31.48 -46.72
C TRP A 411 10.82 -31.81 -46.66
N ASP A 412 10.25 -31.81 -45.46
CA ASP A 412 8.81 -31.72 -45.24
C ASP A 412 8.39 -30.25 -45.37
N THR A 413 7.65 -29.96 -46.43
CA THR A 413 7.16 -28.61 -46.76
C THR A 413 5.68 -28.41 -46.44
N SER A 414 5.08 -29.32 -45.63
CA SER A 414 3.67 -29.26 -45.27
C SER A 414 3.31 -28.02 -44.43
N ASP A 415 4.24 -27.55 -43.59
CA ASP A 415 4.19 -26.21 -42.97
C ASP A 415 5.16 -25.29 -43.73
N PRO A 416 4.66 -24.41 -44.63
CA PRO A 416 5.52 -23.53 -45.42
C PRO A 416 6.24 -22.48 -44.57
N PHE A 417 5.87 -22.33 -43.29
CA PHE A 417 6.54 -21.46 -42.33
C PHE A 417 7.61 -22.19 -41.51
N ARG A 418 7.67 -23.53 -41.54
CA ARG A 418 8.61 -24.36 -40.77
C ARG A 418 8.95 -25.66 -41.50
N PRO A 419 9.64 -25.60 -42.65
CA PRO A 419 10.06 -26.81 -43.33
C PRO A 419 11.05 -27.59 -42.45
N THR A 420 10.85 -28.89 -42.31
CA THR A 420 11.69 -29.77 -41.49
C THR A 420 12.44 -30.76 -42.38
N TRP A 421 13.75 -30.88 -42.19
CA TRP A 421 14.53 -31.87 -42.93
C TRP A 421 14.21 -33.28 -42.42
N LEU A 422 13.70 -34.13 -43.32
CA LEU A 422 13.53 -35.55 -43.09
C LEU A 422 14.84 -36.27 -43.46
N ALA A 423 15.33 -37.12 -42.57
CA ALA A 423 16.57 -37.85 -42.80
C ALA A 423 16.51 -38.68 -44.12
N PRO A 424 17.66 -38.91 -44.80
CA PRO A 424 17.69 -39.65 -46.06
C PRO A 424 17.04 -41.04 -45.91
N GLY A 425 15.99 -41.31 -46.70
CA GLY A 425 15.24 -42.58 -46.67
C GLY A 425 13.91 -42.55 -45.91
N ALA A 426 13.53 -41.42 -45.30
CA ALA A 426 12.18 -41.25 -44.78
C ALA A 426 11.18 -41.06 -45.95
N HIS A 427 10.14 -41.90 -46.00
CA HIS A 427 9.06 -41.75 -46.98
C HIS A 427 8.08 -40.67 -46.50
N LEU A 428 7.80 -39.70 -47.37
CA LEU A 428 6.78 -38.68 -47.14
C LEU A 428 5.41 -39.37 -46.99
N VAL A 429 4.71 -39.08 -45.89
CA VAL A 429 3.29 -39.40 -45.77
C VAL A 429 2.55 -38.43 -46.70
N PRO A 430 1.63 -38.88 -47.57
CA PRO A 430 0.92 -38.00 -48.49
C PRO A 430 0.24 -36.85 -47.74
N ASN A 431 0.55 -35.62 -48.15
CA ASN A 431 0.02 -34.42 -47.52
C ASN A 431 -1.51 -34.41 -47.58
N ARG A 432 -2.16 -34.18 -46.44
CA ARG A 432 -3.53 -33.64 -46.48
C ARG A 432 -3.42 -32.19 -46.94
N PRO A 433 -4.27 -31.73 -47.87
CA PRO A 433 -4.26 -30.34 -48.31
C PRO A 433 -4.41 -29.41 -47.11
N TYR A 434 -3.56 -28.39 -47.05
CA TYR A 434 -3.54 -27.40 -45.99
C TYR A 434 -4.90 -26.67 -45.97
N ASP A 435 -5.69 -26.88 -44.91
CA ASP A 435 -6.95 -26.14 -44.71
C ASP A 435 -6.65 -24.87 -43.89
N PRO A 436 -6.69 -23.67 -44.51
CA PRO A 436 -6.41 -22.42 -43.82
C PRO A 436 -7.44 -22.11 -42.71
N ALA A 437 -8.60 -22.78 -42.68
CA ALA A 437 -9.61 -22.59 -41.65
C ALA A 437 -9.21 -23.20 -40.29
N GLU A 438 -8.39 -24.25 -40.27
CA GLU A 438 -8.03 -24.95 -39.02
C GLU A 438 -6.96 -24.19 -38.22
N THR A 439 -6.11 -23.40 -38.88
CA THR A 439 -5.03 -22.64 -38.20
C THR A 439 -5.46 -21.27 -37.68
N ALA A 440 -6.67 -20.78 -38.02
CA ALA A 440 -7.18 -19.49 -37.54
C ALA A 440 -7.73 -19.52 -36.10
N CYS A 441 -7.85 -20.72 -35.50
CA CYS A 441 -8.38 -20.93 -34.14
C CYS A 441 -7.32 -21.29 -33.08
N ALA A 442 -6.02 -21.22 -33.40
CA ALA A 442 -4.90 -21.43 -32.47
C ALA A 442 -3.94 -20.23 -32.48
#